data_AF-A0A6H5KH94-F1
#
_entry.id   AF-A0A6H5KH94-F1
#
_cell.length_a   1.000
_cell.length_b   1.000
_cell.length_c   1.000
_cell.angle_alpha   90.00
_cell.angle_beta   90.00
_cell.angle_gamma   90.00
#
_symmetry.space_group_name_H-M   'P 1'
#
loop_
_entity.id
_entity.type
_entity.pdbx_description
1 polymer ?
#
loop_
_entity_poly.entity_id
_entity_poly.type
_entity_poly.pdbx_seq_one_letter_code
_entity_poly.pdbx_strand_id
1 'polypeptide(L)'
;MAASEGSDRSALLASRAARRRGIAVCGGGRSAVSMGPGGQQRRRRPSTSTRKAVAAASWTLLVLGRRVGAGWIDPDTPEAAKTIRSLHDGAEYELIMSDEFEVSGRSFDDGHDPMWTSTTHSDDAQTSNGLGSQQFYNSSYGTTTKGSMNITTTDESTTWRGYNPYKRKYETLSKSYRSSMVNTWNKFCFTGGIIEIDAKLPGEHNIGGLWPAFWLLGNLGRATYEASTNLIWPWSYDKCDPKLQRAQEISACNKINHFGLHGYQGRGSTEIDILEAQPGTSDDPLMNLGKVNSPYLSTTLQLAPGIPVHRPTNGELLSPENTWYEGMQFAENSSLNYHFYGMHVDKTTPQEPVYRGADQAYIADAISGLTSLTRTHFHEYHNYKLEWVPPPPTRGDAGPRGHLKWYIDDEMVLGIDAETVEKHGTQIPNEPSYVILNTAVSSSWGFPDPCPSGCDCACYDCKDPACHCAIPSGFCNMLPSYFMIDHVRVYQNKNDSSMSIGCDIPSHPSKLFIEAHRYRYMRSGDKKPLKDLMVGGGKCNDETGCHRGKCHWGKCKCEEGWVGPLCQSTHKFDDISYEEHVDLSPRPIAVPVVLQAIGGVIVLLVLGMSFVLGRQLSKTKGQYREDLLRNASPLAGMMR
;
A
#
# COMPACT_ATOMS: atom_id res chain seq x y z
N MET A 1 40.35 60.16 -3.13
CA MET A 1 40.97 60.15 -1.79
C MET A 1 41.09 58.68 -1.43
N ALA A 2 42.28 58.09 -1.49
CA ALA A 2 43.25 58.01 -0.37
C ALA A 2 42.61 57.26 0.82
N ALA A 3 42.85 55.94 0.95
CA ALA A 3 43.97 55.30 1.69
C ALA A 3 43.64 55.20 3.21
N SER A 4 44.03 54.17 3.97
CA SER A 4 45.01 53.08 3.82
C SER A 4 44.56 51.78 4.57
N GLU A 5 44.98 50.57 4.15
CA GLU A 5 45.92 49.62 4.84
C GLU A 5 45.47 49.09 6.23
N GLY A 6 45.71 47.86 6.69
CA GLY A 6 46.42 46.63 6.24
C GLY A 6 46.28 45.58 7.38
N SER A 7 46.74 44.32 7.36
CA SER A 7 47.65 43.56 6.48
C SER A 7 47.62 42.04 6.82
N ASP A 8 47.95 41.15 5.86
CA ASP A 8 48.81 39.93 5.97
C ASP A 8 48.58 38.84 7.06
N ARG A 9 48.90 37.53 6.91
CA ARG A 9 49.49 36.62 5.88
C ARG A 9 49.17 35.16 6.31
N SER A 10 48.70 34.23 5.46
CA SER A 10 49.45 33.32 4.53
C SER A 10 50.13 32.06 5.13
N ALA A 11 50.16 30.99 4.30
CA ALA A 11 50.93 29.73 4.36
C ALA A 11 50.31 28.52 5.10
N LEU A 12 50.51 27.23 4.75
CA LEU A 12 50.80 26.44 3.52
C LEU A 12 51.22 25.00 3.96
N LEU A 13 50.91 23.98 3.15
CA LEU A 13 51.62 22.67 2.99
C LEU A 13 51.46 21.47 3.98
N ALA A 14 50.67 20.48 3.51
CA ALA A 14 51.11 19.19 2.93
C ALA A 14 51.47 17.92 3.76
N SER A 15 50.91 16.80 3.23
CA SER A 15 51.32 15.38 3.37
C SER A 15 50.96 14.67 4.70
N ARG A 16 50.77 13.35 4.77
CA ARG A 16 51.33 12.25 3.94
C ARG A 16 50.50 10.96 4.08
N ALA A 17 50.51 10.09 3.07
CA ALA A 17 49.99 8.72 3.17
C ALA A 17 51.04 7.71 3.69
N ALA A 18 50.63 6.55 4.24
CA ALA A 18 51.06 5.19 3.83
C ALA A 18 51.00 4.07 4.94
N ARG A 19 50.55 2.86 4.53
CA ARG A 19 50.85 1.50 5.11
C ARG A 19 50.21 1.15 6.49
N ARG A 20 49.93 -0.13 6.86
CA ARG A 20 50.03 -1.47 6.20
C ARG A 20 49.22 -2.54 7.00
N ARG A 21 48.67 -3.54 6.27
CA ARG A 21 48.52 -4.99 6.58
C ARG A 21 48.17 -5.48 8.01
N GLY A 22 47.13 -6.32 8.09
CA GLY A 22 46.99 -7.38 9.10
C GLY A 22 46.15 -8.55 8.56
N ILE A 23 46.74 -9.74 8.42
CA ILE A 23 46.07 -10.99 7.98
C ILE A 23 46.30 -12.06 9.06
N ALA A 24 45.25 -12.74 9.50
CA ALA A 24 45.28 -14.01 10.24
C ALA A 24 43.98 -14.77 9.92
N VAL A 25 43.95 -15.75 9.02
CA VAL A 25 44.42 -17.15 9.17
C VAL A 25 43.66 -17.91 10.26
N CYS A 26 42.71 -18.75 9.83
CA CYS A 26 42.02 -19.74 10.66
C CYS A 26 42.95 -20.91 11.00
N GLY A 27 42.92 -21.38 12.25
CA GLY A 27 43.56 -22.62 12.69
C GLY A 27 42.53 -23.70 13.03
N GLY A 28 42.47 -24.77 12.24
CA GLY A 28 41.65 -25.95 12.54
C GLY A 28 42.43 -26.99 13.36
N GLY A 29 41.74 -27.73 14.22
CA GLY A 29 42.32 -28.83 15.00
C GLY A 29 41.35 -30.02 15.14
N ARG A 30 41.65 -31.13 14.46
CA ARG A 30 41.02 -32.43 14.69
C ARG A 30 42.01 -33.38 15.36
N SER A 31 41.56 -34.10 16.40
CA SER A 31 42.03 -35.43 16.83
C SER A 31 41.16 -35.90 17.99
N ALA A 32 40.98 -37.17 18.34
CA ALA A 32 40.91 -38.45 17.64
C ALA A 32 40.94 -39.52 18.75
N VAL A 33 39.87 -40.31 18.87
CA VAL A 33 39.78 -41.72 19.32
C VAL A 33 40.64 -42.21 20.52
N SER A 34 39.97 -42.82 21.50
CA SER A 34 40.51 -43.95 22.29
C SER A 34 39.38 -44.94 22.66
N MET A 35 39.71 -46.23 22.79
CA MET A 35 38.78 -47.34 23.05
C MET A 35 39.03 -47.99 24.43
N GLY A 36 38.02 -48.62 25.04
CA GLY A 36 38.24 -49.54 26.18
C GLY A 36 36.96 -49.98 26.92
N PRO A 37 36.91 -51.18 27.53
CA PRO A 37 35.90 -52.15 27.08
C PRO A 37 35.07 -52.89 28.17
N GLY A 38 33.94 -53.47 27.73
CA GLY A 38 33.54 -54.85 28.08
C GLY A 38 32.72 -55.12 29.36
N GLY A 39 31.51 -55.68 29.20
CA GLY A 39 30.71 -56.32 30.27
C GLY A 39 29.55 -57.15 29.72
N GLN A 40 29.28 -58.35 30.28
CA GLN A 40 28.34 -59.36 29.75
C GLN A 40 27.22 -59.75 30.74
N GLN A 41 26.23 -60.53 30.25
CA GLN A 41 25.18 -61.33 30.96
C GLN A 41 23.85 -60.59 31.26
N ARG A 42 22.64 -61.22 31.26
CA ARG A 42 22.19 -62.61 30.94
C ARG A 42 20.68 -62.66 30.55
N ARG A 43 20.22 -63.83 30.06
CA ARG A 43 18.89 -64.16 29.45
C ARG A 43 17.63 -64.02 30.34
N ARG A 44 16.44 -63.84 29.71
CA ARG A 44 15.23 -64.73 29.78
C ARG A 44 14.14 -64.38 28.72
N ARG A 45 13.27 -65.35 28.37
CA ARG A 45 12.07 -65.30 27.46
C ARG A 45 10.91 -66.05 28.15
N PRO A 46 9.61 -65.73 27.89
CA PRO A 46 8.74 -66.39 26.88
C PRO A 46 7.87 -65.36 26.10
N SER A 47 7.27 -65.52 24.90
CA SER A 47 6.74 -66.62 24.05
C SER A 47 5.21 -66.57 23.90
N THR A 48 4.70 -66.04 22.77
CA THR A 48 3.53 -66.48 21.93
C THR A 48 3.34 -65.43 20.81
N SER A 49 3.50 -65.71 19.51
CA SER A 49 2.51 -66.30 18.57
C SER A 49 1.11 -65.66 18.73
N THR A 50 0.49 -64.94 17.80
CA THR A 50 0.65 -64.74 16.33
C THR A 50 -0.16 -63.46 15.94
N ARG A 51 -0.28 -62.91 14.71
CA ARG A 51 -0.06 -63.35 13.30
C ARG A 51 0.25 -62.10 12.42
N LYS A 52 0.84 -62.33 11.23
CA LYS A 52 1.12 -61.43 10.07
C LYS A 52 0.46 -60.03 9.99
N ALA A 53 1.29 -59.01 9.77
CA ALA A 53 1.02 -57.88 8.85
C ALA A 53 2.30 -57.59 8.02
N VAL A 54 2.15 -57.27 6.74
CA VAL A 54 3.29 -57.02 5.83
C VAL A 54 3.68 -55.55 5.91
N ALA A 55 4.92 -55.26 6.29
CA ALA A 55 5.46 -53.90 6.24
C ALA A 55 5.96 -53.58 4.83
N ALA A 56 5.24 -52.71 4.12
CA ALA A 56 5.77 -52.07 2.92
C ALA A 56 6.78 -50.99 3.33
N ALA A 57 7.96 -50.99 2.70
CA ALA A 57 9.00 -50.01 2.98
C ALA A 57 8.71 -48.69 2.24
N SER A 58 8.18 -47.70 2.95
CA SER A 58 8.12 -46.33 2.44
C SER A 58 9.51 -45.71 2.46
N TRP A 59 10.10 -45.56 1.27
CA TRP A 59 11.27 -44.70 1.06
C TRP A 59 10.81 -43.24 1.13
N THR A 60 10.88 -42.63 2.31
CA THR A 60 10.68 -41.19 2.45
C THR A 60 11.89 -40.45 1.87
N LEU A 61 11.81 -40.12 0.59
CA LEU A 61 12.68 -39.15 -0.05
C LEU A 61 12.45 -37.79 0.62
N LEU A 62 13.30 -37.48 1.60
CA LEU A 62 13.46 -36.13 2.16
C LEU A 62 14.13 -35.24 1.12
N VAL A 63 13.36 -34.87 0.09
CA VAL A 63 13.64 -33.69 -0.70
C VAL A 63 13.38 -32.50 0.22
N LEU A 64 14.44 -32.07 0.92
CA LEU A 64 14.55 -30.73 1.47
C LEU A 64 14.64 -29.74 0.31
N GLY A 65 13.54 -29.60 -0.42
CA GLY A 65 13.31 -28.44 -1.24
C GLY A 65 13.31 -27.25 -0.30
N ARG A 66 14.31 -26.38 -0.43
CA ARG A 66 14.20 -25.01 0.06
C ARG A 66 12.94 -24.44 -0.58
N ARG A 67 11.83 -24.42 0.15
CA ARG A 67 10.77 -23.46 -0.12
C ARG A 67 11.37 -22.09 0.18
N VAL A 68 12.01 -21.51 -0.82
CA VAL A 68 12.24 -20.06 -0.86
C VAL A 68 10.87 -19.46 -1.17
N GLY A 69 10.01 -19.46 -0.15
CA GLY A 69 8.85 -18.59 -0.14
C GLY A 69 9.39 -17.18 0.06
N ALA A 70 9.76 -16.53 -1.03
CA ALA A 70 9.95 -15.09 -1.01
C ALA A 70 8.56 -14.49 -0.75
N GLY A 71 8.34 -14.01 0.48
CA GLY A 71 7.15 -13.24 0.84
C GLY A 71 7.26 -11.85 0.22
N TRP A 72 7.30 -10.81 1.06
CA TRP A 72 7.43 -9.43 0.57
C TRP A 72 8.88 -9.02 0.23
N ILE A 73 9.90 -9.74 0.68
CA ILE A 73 11.33 -9.46 0.42
C ILE A 73 11.73 -9.86 -1.01
N ASP A 74 12.56 -9.06 -1.68
CA ASP A 74 13.12 -9.35 -3.01
C ASP A 74 14.23 -10.42 -2.92
N PRO A 75 14.23 -11.46 -3.77
CA PRO A 75 15.37 -12.37 -3.90
C PRO A 75 16.72 -11.70 -4.20
N ASP A 76 16.72 -10.53 -4.85
CA ASP A 76 17.94 -9.80 -5.20
C ASP A 76 18.43 -8.85 -4.07
N THR A 77 17.67 -8.69 -2.97
CA THR A 77 18.07 -7.83 -1.83
C THR A 77 19.38 -8.28 -1.17
N PRO A 78 20.38 -7.38 -1.02
CA PRO A 78 21.64 -7.67 -0.34
C PRO A 78 21.45 -8.14 1.11
N GLU A 79 22.24 -9.13 1.55
CA GLU A 79 22.18 -9.65 2.93
C GLU A 79 22.40 -8.56 3.99
N ALA A 80 23.24 -7.56 3.70
CA ALA A 80 23.50 -6.43 4.58
C ALA A 80 22.31 -5.47 4.73
N ALA A 81 21.36 -5.47 3.79
CA ALA A 81 20.15 -4.66 3.79
C ALA A 81 18.94 -5.37 4.45
N LYS A 82 19.14 -6.51 5.11
CA LYS A 82 18.07 -7.25 5.80
C LYS A 82 17.80 -6.77 7.23
N THR A 83 18.65 -5.89 7.75
CA THR A 83 18.53 -5.32 9.10
C THR A 83 19.00 -3.87 9.08
N ILE A 84 18.30 -3.00 9.79
CA ILE A 84 18.69 -1.60 9.99
C ILE A 84 18.61 -1.26 11.49
N ARG A 85 19.24 -0.15 11.91
CA ARG A 85 19.06 0.42 13.25
C ARG A 85 18.29 1.71 13.16
N SER A 86 17.40 1.95 14.13
CA SER A 86 16.80 3.27 14.35
C SER A 86 17.90 4.31 14.51
N LEU A 87 17.72 5.45 13.83
CA LEU A 87 18.59 6.62 13.97
C LEU A 87 18.20 7.48 15.18
N HIS A 88 17.06 7.18 15.80
CA HIS A 88 16.55 7.83 17.01
C HIS A 88 17.04 7.15 18.31
N ASP A 89 16.95 5.82 18.40
CA ASP A 89 17.28 5.08 19.64
C ASP A 89 18.25 3.88 19.48
N GLY A 90 18.63 3.52 18.25
CA GLY A 90 19.54 2.42 17.96
C GLY A 90 18.93 1.01 18.02
N ALA A 91 17.61 0.88 18.26
CA ALA A 91 16.89 -0.38 18.21
C ALA A 91 17.03 -1.05 16.82
N GLU A 92 16.98 -2.37 16.81
CA GLU A 92 17.19 -3.18 15.60
C GLU A 92 15.85 -3.50 14.93
N TYR A 93 15.79 -3.26 13.62
CA TYR A 93 14.62 -3.49 12.77
C TYR A 93 15.00 -4.52 11.71
N GLU A 94 14.11 -5.49 11.47
CA GLU A 94 14.28 -6.49 10.42
C GLU A 94 13.51 -6.10 9.16
N LEU A 95 14.09 -6.35 8.00
CA LEU A 95 13.46 -6.11 6.71
C LEU A 95 12.22 -7.00 6.55
N ILE A 96 11.08 -6.38 6.27
CA ILE A 96 9.81 -7.07 6.01
C ILE A 96 9.43 -7.07 4.53
N MET A 97 9.78 -6.02 3.77
CA MET A 97 9.43 -5.85 2.36
C MET A 97 10.59 -5.19 1.62
N SER A 98 10.85 -5.66 0.40
CA SER A 98 11.75 -4.96 -0.52
C SER A 98 11.41 -5.22 -1.98
N ASP A 99 11.82 -4.27 -2.82
CA ASP A 99 11.93 -4.40 -4.26
C ASP A 99 13.20 -3.66 -4.72
N GLU A 100 14.09 -4.35 -5.42
CA GLU A 100 15.40 -3.82 -5.89
C GLU A 100 15.37 -3.58 -7.41
N PHE A 101 14.23 -3.77 -8.08
CA PHE A 101 13.98 -3.43 -9.48
C PHE A 101 14.95 -3.99 -10.56
N GLU A 102 15.79 -4.95 -10.21
CA GLU A 102 16.81 -5.57 -11.08
C GLU A 102 16.24 -6.17 -12.39
N VAL A 103 15.05 -6.77 -12.32
CA VAL A 103 14.37 -7.28 -13.52
C VAL A 103 13.83 -6.14 -14.37
N SER A 104 14.59 -5.77 -15.40
CA SER A 104 14.25 -4.71 -16.35
C SER A 104 13.03 -5.04 -17.24
N GLY A 105 12.26 -4.00 -17.57
CA GLY A 105 11.09 -4.06 -18.45
C GLY A 105 9.78 -4.46 -17.78
N ARG A 106 9.70 -4.48 -16.43
CA ARG A 106 8.46 -4.75 -15.70
C ARG A 106 7.39 -3.74 -16.07
N SER A 107 6.16 -4.23 -16.24
CA SER A 107 4.96 -3.40 -16.38
C SER A 107 4.22 -3.38 -15.05
N PHE A 108 3.92 -2.17 -14.57
CA PHE A 108 3.12 -1.96 -13.36
C PHE A 108 1.63 -1.75 -13.66
N ASP A 109 1.15 -2.07 -14.87
CA ASP A 109 -0.30 -2.02 -15.15
C ASP A 109 -1.06 -2.88 -14.14
N ASP A 110 -2.29 -2.48 -13.82
CA ASP A 110 -3.15 -3.26 -12.94
C ASP A 110 -3.32 -4.71 -13.45
N GLY A 111 -3.04 -5.67 -12.55
CA GLY A 111 -2.96 -7.11 -12.82
C GLY A 111 -1.60 -7.63 -13.33
N HIS A 112 -0.59 -6.79 -13.61
CA HIS A 112 0.71 -7.25 -14.14
C HIS A 112 1.79 -7.50 -13.07
N ASP A 113 1.74 -6.80 -11.93
CA ASP A 113 2.71 -6.95 -10.84
C ASP A 113 1.99 -7.28 -9.51
N PRO A 114 2.54 -8.16 -8.64
CA PRO A 114 1.86 -8.56 -7.40
C PRO A 114 1.97 -7.53 -6.26
N MET A 115 2.98 -6.66 -6.28
CA MET A 115 3.20 -5.64 -5.24
C MET A 115 2.70 -4.27 -5.72
N TRP A 116 3.07 -3.90 -6.94
CA TRP A 116 2.87 -2.55 -7.47
C TRP A 116 1.67 -2.46 -8.41
N THR A 117 1.05 -1.28 -8.46
CA THR A 117 -0.01 -0.92 -9.41
C THR A 117 0.20 0.52 -9.84
N SER A 118 0.21 0.76 -11.15
CA SER A 118 0.23 2.10 -11.71
C SER A 118 -1.15 2.52 -12.18
N THR A 119 -1.49 3.78 -11.97
CA THR A 119 -2.77 4.38 -12.40
C THR A 119 -2.75 4.73 -13.90
N THR A 120 -3.93 4.87 -14.49
CA THR A 120 -4.10 5.32 -15.90
C THR A 120 -5.30 6.25 -16.02
N HIS A 121 -5.13 7.50 -15.59
CA HIS A 121 -6.15 8.56 -15.63
C HIS A 121 -5.55 9.93 -15.27
N SER A 122 -6.30 11.01 -15.48
CA SER A 122 -6.00 12.29 -14.83
C SER A 122 -6.20 12.20 -13.33
N ASP A 123 -5.31 12.87 -12.61
CA ASP A 123 -5.28 13.05 -11.17
C ASP A 123 -6.60 13.66 -10.65
N ASP A 124 -6.93 14.81 -11.21
CA ASP A 124 -8.05 15.72 -10.89
C ASP A 124 -9.30 15.50 -11.76
N ALA A 125 -9.45 14.30 -12.35
CA ALA A 125 -10.38 14.03 -13.47
C ALA A 125 -11.87 14.32 -13.21
N GLN A 126 -12.28 14.47 -11.95
CA GLN A 126 -13.67 14.77 -11.59
C GLN A 126 -13.88 16.23 -11.16
N THR A 127 -12.82 17.05 -11.02
CA THR A 127 -12.88 18.47 -10.62
C THR A 127 -13.29 19.40 -11.78
N SER A 128 -13.76 20.63 -11.48
CA SER A 128 -14.51 21.41 -12.47
C SER A 128 -13.73 21.96 -13.65
N ASN A 129 -12.42 22.15 -13.50
CA ASN A 129 -11.53 22.65 -14.54
C ASN A 129 -10.14 21.99 -14.52
N GLY A 130 -9.83 21.10 -13.56
CA GLY A 130 -8.52 20.45 -13.44
C GLY A 130 -7.33 21.42 -13.50
N LEU A 131 -7.36 22.46 -12.66
CA LEU A 131 -6.58 23.69 -12.86
C LEU A 131 -5.10 23.59 -12.47
N GLY A 132 -4.79 22.80 -11.45
CA GLY A 132 -3.42 22.60 -10.94
C GLY A 132 -2.66 21.57 -11.76
N SER A 133 -3.03 20.30 -11.59
CA SER A 133 -2.41 19.12 -12.20
C SER A 133 -2.40 19.22 -13.74
N GLN A 134 -1.26 19.04 -14.39
CA GLN A 134 -1.09 19.17 -15.86
C GLN A 134 -0.78 17.83 -16.55
N GLN A 135 -0.52 16.77 -15.77
CA GLN A 135 -0.23 15.43 -16.24
C GLN A 135 -1.47 14.52 -16.29
N PHE A 136 -1.49 13.60 -17.25
CA PHE A 136 -2.29 12.39 -17.20
C PHE A 136 -1.38 11.24 -16.75
N TYR A 137 -1.73 10.54 -15.67
CA TYR A 137 -0.99 9.34 -15.28
C TYR A 137 -1.28 8.20 -16.25
N ASN A 138 -0.24 7.51 -16.71
CA ASN A 138 -0.33 6.39 -17.63
C ASN A 138 0.67 5.31 -17.20
N SER A 139 0.19 4.08 -17.05
CA SER A 139 0.99 2.99 -16.48
C SER A 139 2.22 2.61 -17.31
N SER A 140 2.23 2.88 -18.62
CA SER A 140 3.39 2.63 -19.47
C SER A 140 4.59 3.57 -19.20
N TYR A 141 4.41 4.63 -18.40
CA TYR A 141 5.47 5.58 -18.03
C TYR A 141 6.14 5.22 -16.69
N GLY A 142 5.69 4.15 -16.02
CA GLY A 142 6.38 3.52 -14.90
C GLY A 142 6.89 2.15 -15.30
N THR A 143 8.21 1.95 -15.33
CA THR A 143 8.83 0.65 -15.66
C THR A 143 10.20 0.51 -14.99
N THR A 144 10.78 -0.69 -15.00
CA THR A 144 12.14 -0.92 -14.50
C THR A 144 13.18 -0.89 -15.61
N THR A 145 14.34 -0.28 -15.38
CA THR A 145 15.44 -0.26 -16.37
C THR A 145 16.78 -0.16 -15.66
N LYS A 146 17.69 -1.12 -15.88
CA LYS A 146 19.06 -1.15 -15.31
C LYS A 146 19.11 -1.04 -13.77
N GLY A 147 18.35 -1.88 -13.05
CA GLY A 147 18.37 -1.89 -11.58
C GLY A 147 17.67 -0.69 -10.94
N SER A 148 16.69 -0.08 -11.60
CA SER A 148 15.89 1.00 -11.01
C SER A 148 14.46 1.01 -11.54
N MET A 149 13.50 1.36 -10.69
CA MET A 149 12.19 1.85 -11.15
C MET A 149 12.38 3.25 -11.72
N ASN A 150 11.80 3.49 -12.89
CA ASN A 150 11.85 4.77 -13.59
C ASN A 150 10.42 5.26 -13.82
N ILE A 151 10.08 6.40 -13.21
CA ILE A 151 8.87 7.16 -13.51
C ILE A 151 9.26 8.26 -14.49
N THR A 152 8.76 8.16 -15.72
CA THR A 152 9.13 9.05 -16.83
C THR A 152 8.06 10.11 -17.03
N THR A 153 8.43 11.39 -17.02
CA THR A 153 7.55 12.51 -17.36
C THR A 153 7.87 13.04 -18.77
N THR A 154 6.84 13.29 -19.59
CA THR A 154 6.96 13.75 -20.98
C THR A 154 5.94 14.84 -21.33
N ASP A 155 6.21 15.60 -22.39
CA ASP A 155 5.31 16.59 -22.98
C ASP A 155 4.22 15.97 -23.89
N GLU A 156 4.02 14.65 -23.83
CA GLU A 156 3.01 13.97 -24.63
C GLU A 156 1.59 14.24 -24.11
N SER A 157 0.82 15.00 -24.88
CA SER A 157 -0.57 15.29 -24.55
C SER A 157 -1.42 14.01 -24.54
N THR A 158 -2.43 13.97 -23.67
CA THR A 158 -3.43 12.91 -23.62
C THR A 158 -4.82 13.51 -23.74
N THR A 159 -5.65 12.96 -24.63
CA THR A 159 -7.08 13.29 -24.71
C THR A 159 -7.93 12.07 -24.40
N TRP A 160 -9.01 12.26 -23.65
CA TRP A 160 -9.94 11.18 -23.31
C TRP A 160 -11.37 11.70 -23.17
N ARG A 161 -12.35 10.79 -23.22
CA ARG A 161 -13.76 11.12 -22.98
C ARG A 161 -14.07 10.96 -21.49
N GLY A 162 -14.13 12.06 -20.75
CA GLY A 162 -14.48 12.09 -19.33
C GLY A 162 -15.94 12.48 -19.10
N TYR A 163 -16.48 12.13 -17.92
CA TYR A 163 -17.72 12.72 -17.43
C TYR A 163 -17.38 13.98 -16.62
N ASN A 164 -17.89 15.14 -17.05
CA ASN A 164 -17.79 16.37 -16.28
C ASN A 164 -19.04 16.45 -15.37
N PRO A 165 -18.90 16.32 -14.03
CA PRO A 165 -20.07 16.26 -13.14
C PRO A 165 -20.81 17.61 -13.01
N TYR A 166 -20.18 18.72 -13.39
CA TYR A 166 -20.70 20.08 -13.31
C TYR A 166 -21.62 20.42 -14.48
N LYS A 167 -21.10 20.19 -15.69
CA LYS A 167 -21.84 20.28 -16.94
C LYS A 167 -22.79 19.08 -17.13
N ARG A 168 -22.72 18.09 -16.22
CA ARG A 168 -23.50 16.84 -16.18
C ARG A 168 -23.52 16.11 -17.52
N LYS A 169 -22.39 16.12 -18.23
CA LYS A 169 -22.23 15.58 -19.57
C LYS A 169 -20.87 14.96 -19.76
N TYR A 170 -20.78 14.04 -20.71
CA TYR A 170 -19.48 13.59 -21.21
C TYR A 170 -18.89 14.62 -22.17
N GLU A 171 -17.61 14.92 -22.03
CA GLU A 171 -16.85 15.79 -22.93
C GLU A 171 -15.43 15.25 -23.15
N THR A 172 -14.75 15.78 -24.16
CA THR A 172 -13.34 15.50 -24.39
C THR A 172 -12.52 16.37 -23.44
N LEU A 173 -11.71 15.72 -22.61
CA LEU A 173 -10.76 16.36 -21.71
C LEU A 173 -9.34 16.15 -22.23
N SER A 174 -8.42 17.02 -21.83
CA SER A 174 -7.01 17.00 -22.23
C SER A 174 -6.07 17.35 -21.08
N LYS A 175 -4.87 16.76 -21.11
CA LYS A 175 -3.71 17.15 -20.29
C LYS A 175 -2.48 17.20 -21.18
N SER A 176 -1.58 18.14 -20.94
CA SER A 176 -0.43 18.41 -21.82
C SER A 176 0.75 17.46 -21.58
N TYR A 177 0.82 16.84 -20.40
CA TYR A 177 1.92 15.96 -20.01
C TYR A 177 1.44 14.53 -19.73
N ARG A 178 2.37 13.58 -19.79
CA ARG A 178 2.20 12.23 -19.22
C ARG A 178 3.27 11.96 -18.18
N SER A 179 2.88 11.23 -17.15
CA SER A 179 3.77 10.69 -16.13
C SER A 179 3.20 9.39 -15.57
N SER A 180 3.75 8.88 -14.47
CA SER A 180 3.25 7.70 -13.76
C SER A 180 3.07 7.95 -12.26
N MET A 181 2.13 7.22 -11.67
CA MET A 181 1.93 7.09 -10.23
C MET A 181 1.80 5.60 -9.92
N VAL A 182 2.81 5.05 -9.26
CA VAL A 182 2.93 3.64 -8.89
C VAL A 182 2.69 3.50 -7.39
N ASN A 183 1.89 2.53 -6.97
CA ASN A 183 1.52 2.36 -5.56
C ASN A 183 1.24 0.90 -5.18
N THR A 184 1.23 0.62 -3.87
CA THR A 184 0.94 -0.72 -3.31
C THR A 184 -0.48 -0.86 -2.76
N TRP A 185 -1.42 0.03 -3.12
CA TRP A 185 -2.76 0.09 -2.52
C TRP A 185 -3.46 -1.27 -2.51
N ASN A 186 -3.94 -1.69 -1.34
CA ASN A 186 -4.63 -2.95 -1.11
C ASN A 186 -3.89 -4.19 -1.69
N LYS A 187 -2.56 -4.12 -1.80
CA LYS A 187 -1.64 -5.22 -2.13
C LYS A 187 -0.63 -5.44 -1.00
N PHE A 188 0.17 -4.41 -0.72
CA PHE A 188 1.08 -4.36 0.42
C PHE A 188 0.81 -3.08 1.22
N CYS A 189 0.54 -3.24 2.51
CA CYS A 189 0.38 -2.16 3.46
C CYS A 189 1.14 -2.52 4.74
N PHE A 190 1.45 -1.52 5.56
CA PHE A 190 2.10 -1.69 6.85
C PHE A 190 1.68 -0.58 7.81
N THR A 191 1.78 -0.87 9.10
CA THR A 191 1.63 0.13 10.18
C THR A 191 2.94 0.19 10.94
N GLY A 192 3.58 1.35 10.98
CA GLY A 192 4.85 1.57 11.68
C GLY A 192 6.05 0.81 11.09
N GLY A 193 7.25 1.23 11.49
CA GLY A 193 8.51 0.71 10.98
C GLY A 193 9.43 1.81 10.45
N ILE A 194 10.49 1.41 9.76
CA ILE A 194 11.32 2.29 8.94
C ILE A 194 10.99 1.97 7.49
N ILE A 195 10.72 2.99 6.67
CA ILE A 195 10.68 2.86 5.21
C ILE A 195 11.73 3.78 4.60
N GLU A 196 12.46 3.27 3.60
CA GLU A 196 13.42 4.05 2.83
C GLU A 196 13.28 3.79 1.33
N ILE A 197 13.63 4.80 0.54
CA ILE A 197 14.01 4.66 -0.86
C ILE A 197 15.40 5.25 -1.06
N ASP A 198 16.18 4.69 -1.99
CA ASP A 198 17.34 5.37 -2.55
C ASP A 198 16.97 5.86 -3.95
N ALA A 199 17.01 7.17 -4.17
CA ALA A 199 16.41 7.78 -5.34
C ALA A 199 17.17 9.01 -5.84
N LYS A 200 17.03 9.26 -7.15
CA LYS A 200 17.52 10.47 -7.81
C LYS A 200 16.34 11.22 -8.41
N LEU A 201 16.19 12.48 -8.02
CA LEU A 201 15.09 13.34 -8.44
C LEU A 201 15.12 13.61 -9.96
N PRO A 202 13.94 13.79 -10.59
CA PRO A 202 13.82 14.10 -11.99
C PRO A 202 14.20 15.56 -12.31
N GLY A 203 14.86 15.75 -13.46
CA GLY A 203 15.11 17.06 -14.07
C GLY A 203 16.32 17.78 -13.51
N GLU A 204 16.37 19.10 -13.73
CA GLU A 204 17.41 19.96 -13.19
C GLU A 204 16.94 20.66 -11.91
N HIS A 205 17.80 20.62 -10.91
CA HIS A 205 17.64 21.26 -9.61
C HIS A 205 17.13 22.72 -9.67
N ASN A 206 17.52 23.48 -10.70
CA ASN A 206 17.23 24.91 -10.83
C ASN A 206 16.09 25.25 -11.81
N ILE A 207 15.31 24.27 -12.28
CA ILE A 207 14.16 24.51 -13.18
C ILE A 207 12.90 23.87 -12.58
N GLY A 208 11.92 24.72 -12.21
CA GLY A 208 10.69 24.27 -11.55
C GLY A 208 9.68 23.60 -12.48
N GLY A 209 8.62 23.06 -11.88
CA GLY A 209 7.45 22.49 -12.58
C GLY A 209 7.26 20.98 -12.45
N LEU A 210 8.33 20.22 -12.14
CA LEU A 210 8.21 18.80 -11.78
C LEU A 210 7.94 18.68 -10.27
N TRP A 211 7.06 17.75 -9.90
CA TRP A 211 6.70 17.45 -8.51
C TRP A 211 6.87 15.95 -8.25
N PRO A 212 8.11 15.47 -8.07
CA PRO A 212 8.36 14.10 -7.60
C PRO A 212 7.87 13.97 -6.16
N ALA A 213 7.21 12.84 -5.88
CA ALA A 213 6.69 12.55 -4.55
C ALA A 213 6.89 11.08 -4.16
N PHE A 214 7.21 10.86 -2.89
CA PHE A 214 7.21 9.57 -2.20
C PHE A 214 6.48 9.75 -0.86
N TRP A 215 5.36 9.05 -0.71
CA TRP A 215 4.40 9.30 0.35
C TRP A 215 3.59 8.05 0.69
N LEU A 216 2.91 8.11 1.84
CA LEU A 216 2.05 7.05 2.36
C LEU A 216 0.63 7.56 2.52
N LEU A 217 -0.34 6.69 2.22
CA LEU A 217 -1.75 6.94 2.49
C LEU A 217 -2.38 5.73 3.20
N GLY A 218 -3.27 5.98 4.17
CA GLY A 218 -4.03 4.92 4.84
C GLY A 218 -4.93 4.13 3.88
N ASN A 219 -4.97 2.80 4.00
CA ASN A 219 -5.57 1.89 3.00
C ASN A 219 -7.09 2.05 2.82
N LEU A 220 -7.80 2.66 3.79
CA LEU A 220 -9.21 3.02 3.66
C LEU A 220 -9.47 4.07 2.57
N GLY A 221 -8.50 4.93 2.26
CA GLY A 221 -8.52 5.81 1.10
C GLY A 221 -7.75 5.22 -0.08
N ARG A 222 -8.03 5.71 -1.29
CA ARG A 222 -7.22 5.46 -2.48
C ARG A 222 -6.91 6.79 -3.16
N ALA A 223 -5.63 7.15 -3.19
CA ALA A 223 -5.10 8.35 -3.83
C ALA A 223 -5.68 8.51 -5.24
N THR A 224 -6.06 9.74 -5.61
CA THR A 224 -6.76 10.10 -6.86
C THR A 224 -8.18 9.52 -7.04
N TYR A 225 -8.76 8.84 -6.04
CA TYR A 225 -10.16 8.41 -6.05
C TYR A 225 -10.91 9.20 -4.97
N GLU A 226 -11.27 10.44 -5.27
CA GLU A 226 -11.86 11.42 -4.32
C GLU A 226 -13.08 10.87 -3.55
N ALA A 227 -13.88 10.02 -4.20
CA ALA A 227 -15.03 9.35 -3.57
C ALA A 227 -14.63 8.43 -2.40
N SER A 228 -13.40 7.89 -2.40
CA SER A 228 -12.87 7.04 -1.32
C SER A 228 -12.20 7.82 -0.18
N THR A 229 -11.73 9.05 -0.45
CA THR A 229 -11.05 9.89 0.55
C THR A 229 -12.00 10.88 1.24
N ASN A 230 -13.14 11.22 0.65
CA ASN A 230 -14.14 12.11 1.24
C ASN A 230 -14.61 11.65 2.63
N LEU A 231 -14.45 12.49 3.66
CA LEU A 231 -14.77 12.21 5.08
C LEU A 231 -13.95 11.07 5.73
N ILE A 232 -12.91 10.60 5.04
CA ILE A 232 -11.99 9.54 5.47
C ILE A 232 -10.57 10.12 5.60
N TRP A 233 -10.15 10.98 4.68
CA TRP A 233 -8.87 11.70 4.69
C TRP A 233 -8.97 13.06 5.40
N PRO A 234 -7.94 13.51 6.14
CA PRO A 234 -6.77 12.79 6.64
C PRO A 234 -6.99 12.38 8.12
N TRP A 235 -8.11 11.73 8.44
CA TRP A 235 -8.50 11.49 9.83
C TRP A 235 -7.54 10.54 10.56
N SER A 236 -7.00 11.00 11.69
CA SER A 236 -6.22 10.22 12.67
C SER A 236 -6.74 10.55 14.07
N TYR A 237 -7.91 10.00 14.39
CA TYR A 237 -8.69 10.40 15.54
C TYR A 237 -9.58 9.25 16.06
N ASP A 238 -9.26 8.75 17.25
CA ASP A 238 -10.01 7.69 17.94
C ASP A 238 -10.60 8.19 19.28
N LYS A 239 -11.47 9.20 19.18
CA LYS A 239 -12.23 9.77 20.31
C LYS A 239 -13.66 10.06 19.85
N CYS A 240 -14.65 9.78 20.69
CA CYS A 240 -16.03 10.16 20.38
C CYS A 240 -16.23 11.66 20.68
N ASP A 241 -16.22 12.49 19.64
CA ASP A 241 -16.80 13.84 19.69
C ASP A 241 -18.09 13.89 18.85
N PRO A 242 -19.27 14.04 19.49
CA PRO A 242 -20.55 14.19 18.79
C PRO A 242 -20.62 15.35 17.79
N LYS A 243 -19.75 16.36 17.90
CA LYS A 243 -19.66 17.47 16.92
C LYS A 243 -18.99 17.03 15.61
N LEU A 244 -18.00 16.13 15.70
CA LEU A 244 -17.20 15.65 14.56
C LEU A 244 -17.75 14.35 13.95
N GLN A 245 -18.69 13.67 14.62
CA GLN A 245 -19.28 12.40 14.18
C GLN A 245 -19.83 12.40 12.74
N ARG A 246 -20.26 13.56 12.20
CA ARG A 246 -20.76 13.67 10.81
C ARG A 246 -19.69 14.00 9.77
N ALA A 247 -18.51 14.44 10.21
CA ALA A 247 -17.37 14.79 9.37
C ALA A 247 -16.32 13.68 9.26
N GLN A 248 -16.26 12.77 10.25
CA GLN A 248 -15.51 11.52 10.20
C GLN A 248 -16.45 10.36 9.88
N GLU A 249 -16.34 9.73 8.71
CA GLU A 249 -17.27 8.65 8.30
C GLU A 249 -17.23 7.43 9.24
N ILE A 250 -16.02 7.06 9.69
CA ILE A 250 -15.81 5.97 10.65
C ILE A 250 -15.46 6.61 12.01
N SER A 251 -16.48 6.97 12.77
CA SER A 251 -16.33 7.69 14.05
C SER A 251 -16.36 6.75 15.26
N ALA A 252 -15.54 7.06 16.27
CA ALA A 252 -15.59 6.39 17.57
C ALA A 252 -16.91 6.60 18.35
N CYS A 253 -17.79 7.52 17.91
CA CYS A 253 -19.15 7.61 18.46
C CYS A 253 -20.10 6.49 17.97
N ASN A 254 -19.73 5.77 16.91
CA ASN A 254 -20.56 4.73 16.32
C ASN A 254 -20.44 3.43 17.12
N LYS A 255 -21.51 3.06 17.85
CA LYS A 255 -21.59 1.77 18.57
C LYS A 255 -21.40 0.55 17.65
N ILE A 256 -21.79 0.68 16.38
CA ILE A 256 -21.59 -0.31 15.33
C ILE A 256 -21.05 0.47 14.13
N ASN A 257 -19.77 0.31 13.82
CA ASN A 257 -19.31 0.60 12.48
C ASN A 257 -19.65 -0.63 11.61
N HIS A 258 -20.31 -0.42 10.48
CA HIS A 258 -20.72 -1.53 9.61
C HIS A 258 -19.52 -2.12 8.86
N PHE A 259 -19.74 -3.24 8.16
CA PHE A 259 -18.76 -3.83 7.23
C PHE A 259 -17.44 -4.27 7.88
N GLY A 260 -17.53 -4.98 9.01
CA GLY A 260 -16.37 -5.58 9.71
C GLY A 260 -15.56 -4.62 10.58
N LEU A 261 -15.83 -3.32 10.51
CA LEU A 261 -15.19 -2.31 11.36
C LEU A 261 -15.60 -2.45 12.83
N HIS A 262 -14.69 -2.12 13.75
CA HIS A 262 -14.99 -2.17 15.18
C HIS A 262 -15.95 -1.05 15.60
N GLY A 263 -16.90 -1.38 16.49
CA GLY A 263 -17.67 -0.38 17.20
C GLY A 263 -16.79 0.42 18.17
N TYR A 264 -17.10 1.72 18.32
CA TYR A 264 -16.36 2.68 19.14
C TYR A 264 -14.89 2.92 18.76
N GLN A 265 -14.50 2.58 17.53
CA GLN A 265 -13.19 2.92 16.96
C GLN A 265 -13.35 4.01 15.89
N GLY A 266 -12.60 5.09 16.03
CA GLY A 266 -12.44 6.13 15.01
C GLY A 266 -11.31 5.76 14.05
N ARG A 267 -11.54 5.94 12.75
CA ARG A 267 -10.62 5.54 11.67
C ARG A 267 -10.57 6.61 10.58
N GLY A 268 -9.66 6.44 9.63
CA GLY A 268 -9.49 7.35 8.51
C GLY A 268 -8.43 6.88 7.52
N SER A 269 -7.96 7.82 6.70
CA SER A 269 -6.89 7.62 5.72
C SER A 269 -5.88 8.75 5.86
N THR A 270 -5.00 8.63 6.85
CA THR A 270 -3.95 9.62 7.11
C THR A 270 -2.92 9.65 5.98
N GLU A 271 -2.28 10.80 5.76
CA GLU A 271 -1.30 11.05 4.72
C GLU A 271 0.04 11.47 5.35
N ILE A 272 1.13 10.84 4.89
CA ILE A 272 2.48 11.08 5.38
C ILE A 272 3.41 11.23 4.17
N ASP A 273 3.87 12.44 3.95
CA ASP A 273 4.68 12.83 2.80
C ASP A 273 6.16 12.75 3.21
N ILE A 274 6.87 11.77 2.65
CA ILE A 274 8.27 11.47 3.01
C ILE A 274 9.22 12.33 2.16
N LEU A 275 8.80 12.62 0.93
CA LEU A 275 9.47 13.50 -0.01
C LEU A 275 8.41 14.12 -0.92
N GLU A 276 8.42 15.44 -1.00
CA GLU A 276 7.82 16.21 -2.09
C GLU A 276 8.80 17.30 -2.50
N ALA A 277 9.49 17.16 -3.64
CA ALA A 277 10.46 18.17 -4.05
C ALA A 277 9.80 19.28 -4.87
N GLN A 278 10.14 20.54 -4.58
CA GLN A 278 9.97 21.66 -5.51
C GLN A 278 11.34 22.05 -6.09
N PRO A 279 11.66 21.60 -7.32
CA PRO A 279 12.80 22.07 -8.08
C PRO A 279 12.60 23.54 -8.49
N GLY A 280 13.67 24.20 -8.92
CA GLY A 280 13.61 25.60 -9.36
C GLY A 280 14.28 26.58 -8.41
N THR A 281 14.28 27.84 -8.83
CA THR A 281 14.64 29.00 -8.00
C THR A 281 13.38 29.72 -7.55
N SER A 282 13.32 30.17 -6.31
CA SER A 282 12.26 31.03 -5.80
C SER A 282 12.83 32.37 -5.36
N ASP A 283 12.22 33.47 -5.83
CA ASP A 283 12.49 34.82 -5.36
C ASP A 283 11.64 35.19 -4.13
N ASP A 284 10.91 34.22 -3.55
CA ASP A 284 10.06 34.43 -2.38
C ASP A 284 10.88 34.99 -1.18
N PRO A 285 10.58 36.19 -0.69
CA PRO A 285 11.27 36.76 0.45
C PRO A 285 11.06 35.95 1.73
N LEU A 286 10.00 35.15 1.85
CA LEU A 286 9.79 34.29 3.01
C LEU A 286 10.74 33.08 3.03
N MET A 287 11.15 32.55 1.87
CA MET A 287 12.21 31.51 1.81
C MET A 287 13.50 32.10 2.39
N ASN A 288 13.83 33.32 1.95
CA ASN A 288 14.99 34.08 2.38
C ASN A 288 14.94 34.56 3.86
N LEU A 289 13.76 34.57 4.49
CA LEU A 289 13.58 34.80 5.93
C LEU A 289 13.62 33.49 6.74
N GLY A 290 13.35 32.35 6.10
CA GLY A 290 13.60 31.01 6.63
C GLY A 290 15.08 30.63 6.58
N LYS A 291 15.39 29.42 7.04
CA LYS A 291 16.73 28.81 6.90
C LYS A 291 16.90 28.05 5.57
N VAL A 292 15.93 28.14 4.67
CA VAL A 292 15.75 27.23 3.55
C VAL A 292 15.83 27.99 2.24
N ASN A 293 16.54 27.44 1.27
CA ASN A 293 16.60 27.97 -0.09
C ASN A 293 15.92 27.02 -1.07
N SER A 294 15.52 27.52 -2.24
CA SER A 294 15.11 26.67 -3.36
C SER A 294 16.33 26.15 -4.14
N PRO A 295 16.28 24.93 -4.71
CA PRO A 295 15.18 23.96 -4.61
C PRO A 295 15.05 23.38 -3.20
N TYR A 296 13.86 22.90 -2.86
CA TYR A 296 13.58 22.36 -1.52
C TYR A 296 12.75 21.08 -1.57
N LEU A 297 12.74 20.37 -0.45
CA LEU A 297 11.90 19.21 -0.19
C LEU A 297 10.95 19.54 0.95
N SER A 298 9.66 19.28 0.74
CA SER A 298 8.62 19.28 1.77
C SER A 298 8.49 17.87 2.35
N THR A 299 8.44 17.79 3.68
CA THR A 299 8.09 16.61 4.47
C THR A 299 6.86 16.96 5.28
N THR A 300 5.82 16.12 5.28
CA THR A 300 4.52 16.53 5.83
C THR A 300 3.81 15.38 6.54
N LEU A 301 3.10 15.71 7.61
CA LEU A 301 2.10 14.86 8.25
C LEU A 301 0.74 15.56 8.19
N GLN A 302 -0.21 15.02 7.45
CA GLN A 302 -1.54 15.61 7.32
C GLN A 302 -2.54 14.90 8.22
N LEU A 303 -3.33 15.66 9.00
CA LEU A 303 -4.14 15.16 10.10
C LEU A 303 -5.49 15.88 10.21
N ALA A 304 -6.53 15.12 10.57
CA ALA A 304 -7.80 15.65 11.07
C ALA A 304 -8.22 14.95 12.38
N PRO A 305 -8.86 15.67 13.33
CA PRO A 305 -9.21 17.09 13.25
C PRO A 305 -8.02 18.01 13.56
N GLY A 306 -7.83 19.03 12.73
CA GLY A 306 -6.86 20.10 12.99
C GLY A 306 -7.35 21.18 13.97
N ILE A 307 -6.49 22.14 14.24
CA ILE A 307 -6.67 23.19 15.25
C ILE A 307 -7.72 24.22 14.80
N PRO A 308 -8.76 24.51 15.60
CA PRO A 308 -9.90 25.32 15.15
C PRO A 308 -9.78 26.84 15.33
N VAL A 309 -8.77 27.32 16.05
CA VAL A 309 -8.59 28.74 16.40
C VAL A 309 -7.13 29.13 16.28
N HIS A 310 -6.83 30.42 16.09
CA HIS A 310 -5.44 30.91 15.98
C HIS A 310 -4.61 30.21 14.89
N ARG A 311 -5.25 29.80 13.78
CA ARG A 311 -4.54 29.19 12.64
C ARG A 311 -3.77 30.25 11.85
N PRO A 312 -2.49 30.02 11.54
CA PRO A 312 -1.77 30.66 10.45
C PRO A 312 -2.49 30.63 9.09
N THR A 313 -2.24 31.68 8.30
CA THR A 313 -2.65 31.78 6.90
C THR A 313 -1.55 31.16 6.02
N ASN A 314 -1.92 30.37 5.00
CA ASN A 314 -0.97 29.89 4.00
C ASN A 314 -0.22 31.08 3.36
N GLY A 315 1.11 31.04 3.36
CA GLY A 315 1.96 32.12 2.86
C GLY A 315 2.24 33.26 3.86
N GLU A 316 1.94 33.09 5.15
CA GLU A 316 2.27 34.08 6.20
C GLU A 316 3.22 33.49 7.25
N LEU A 317 4.01 34.34 7.93
CA LEU A 317 4.89 33.90 9.02
C LEU A 317 4.09 33.59 10.30
N LEU A 318 4.61 32.66 11.11
CA LEU A 318 4.13 32.47 12.47
C LEU A 318 4.37 33.70 13.35
N SER A 319 3.45 33.92 14.27
CA SER A 319 3.50 34.89 15.35
C SER A 319 2.97 34.26 16.65
N PRO A 320 3.17 34.89 17.82
CA PRO A 320 2.58 34.41 19.07
C PRO A 320 1.04 34.36 19.08
N GLU A 321 0.37 35.02 18.13
CA GLU A 321 -1.10 35.09 18.04
C GLU A 321 -1.70 34.04 17.08
N ASN A 322 -0.86 33.33 16.32
CA ASN A 322 -1.24 32.25 15.41
C ASN A 322 -0.25 31.06 15.51
N THR A 323 -0.44 30.21 16.53
CA THR A 323 0.43 29.06 16.78
C THR A 323 -0.01 27.83 15.97
N TRP A 324 0.94 27.21 15.25
CA TRP A 324 0.70 25.97 14.50
C TRP A 324 0.76 24.74 15.43
N TYR A 325 1.94 24.14 15.58
CA TYR A 325 2.20 23.03 16.49
C TYR A 325 3.53 23.28 17.23
N GLU A 326 3.67 22.75 18.44
CA GLU A 326 4.87 22.92 19.28
C GLU A 326 5.68 21.61 19.41
N GLY A 327 6.99 21.73 19.68
CA GLY A 327 7.88 20.58 19.92
C GLY A 327 8.40 19.87 18.67
N MET A 328 8.11 20.40 17.47
CA MET A 328 8.71 19.93 16.22
C MET A 328 10.23 20.14 16.21
N GLN A 329 10.93 19.22 15.57
CA GLN A 329 12.39 19.18 15.45
C GLN A 329 12.78 19.40 13.99
N PHE A 330 13.81 20.20 13.73
CA PHE A 330 14.28 20.54 12.38
C PHE A 330 15.82 20.51 12.34
N ALA A 331 16.39 20.13 11.20
CA ALA A 331 17.82 20.29 10.93
C ALA A 331 18.26 21.76 10.85
N GLU A 332 19.57 22.00 10.67
CA GLU A 332 20.10 23.34 10.46
C GLU A 332 19.64 23.95 9.12
N ASN A 333 19.57 23.14 8.06
CA ASN A 333 19.13 23.51 6.70
C ASN A 333 17.60 23.34 6.48
N SER A 334 16.84 23.18 7.56
CA SER A 334 15.40 22.93 7.55
C SER A 334 14.63 23.95 8.37
N SER A 335 13.37 24.18 8.02
CA SER A 335 12.45 25.02 8.80
C SER A 335 11.00 24.57 8.63
N LEU A 336 10.10 25.12 9.44
CA LEU A 336 8.66 24.99 9.22
C LEU A 336 8.28 25.41 7.79
N ASN A 337 7.36 24.66 7.18
CA ASN A 337 6.71 25.06 5.94
C ASN A 337 5.66 26.12 6.23
N TYR A 338 5.82 27.30 5.61
CA TYR A 338 4.88 28.41 5.73
C TYR A 338 4.01 28.61 4.48
N HIS A 339 4.27 27.87 3.39
CA HIS A 339 3.41 27.83 2.22
C HIS A 339 2.18 26.95 2.45
N PHE A 340 2.36 25.85 3.18
CA PHE A 340 1.32 24.86 3.41
C PHE A 340 1.17 24.58 4.90
N TYR A 341 0.17 25.24 5.48
CA TYR A 341 -0.26 25.02 6.86
C TYR A 341 -1.44 24.06 6.89
N GLY A 342 -2.50 24.31 6.13
CA GLY A 342 -3.61 23.38 6.05
C GLY A 342 -4.85 23.99 5.42
N MET A 343 -6.00 23.34 5.60
CA MET A 343 -7.25 23.76 4.97
C MET A 343 -8.47 23.53 5.85
N HIS A 344 -9.47 24.39 5.67
CA HIS A 344 -10.82 24.13 6.16
C HIS A 344 -11.53 23.30 5.07
N VAL A 345 -11.82 22.03 5.37
CA VAL A 345 -12.51 21.13 4.44
C VAL A 345 -14.01 21.42 4.56
N ASP A 346 -14.43 22.40 3.78
CA ASP A 346 -15.76 22.99 3.86
C ASP A 346 -16.86 22.09 3.27
N LYS A 347 -18.12 22.55 3.41
CA LYS A 347 -19.25 22.02 2.65
C LYS A 347 -18.91 22.04 1.15
N THR A 348 -19.29 21.00 0.42
CA THR A 348 -18.92 20.92 -1.00
C THR A 348 -19.60 22.01 -1.82
N THR A 349 -18.78 22.76 -2.54
CA THR A 349 -19.20 23.71 -3.56
C THR A 349 -19.86 22.98 -4.74
N PRO A 350 -20.60 23.68 -5.60
CA PRO A 350 -21.04 23.12 -6.87
C PRO A 350 -19.88 22.62 -7.75
N GLN A 351 -18.63 23.01 -7.47
CA GLN A 351 -17.40 22.71 -8.21
C GLN A 351 -16.62 21.50 -7.66
N GLU A 352 -17.16 20.76 -6.70
CA GLU A 352 -16.55 19.53 -6.18
C GLU A 352 -17.31 18.25 -6.60
N PRO A 353 -16.60 17.12 -6.81
CA PRO A 353 -17.20 15.89 -7.36
C PRO A 353 -17.92 15.03 -6.31
N VAL A 354 -17.54 15.20 -5.05
CA VAL A 354 -18.12 14.52 -3.87
C VAL A 354 -19.08 15.45 -3.15
N TYR A 355 -19.89 14.92 -2.23
CA TYR A 355 -20.83 15.70 -1.42
C TYR A 355 -20.38 15.74 0.05
N ARG A 356 -20.44 16.93 0.66
CA ARG A 356 -20.34 17.17 2.11
C ARG A 356 -21.33 18.28 2.51
N GLY A 357 -22.15 17.99 3.52
CA GLY A 357 -22.99 18.98 4.19
C GLY A 357 -22.18 19.99 5.02
N ALA A 358 -22.80 21.09 5.43
CA ALA A 358 -22.16 22.07 6.33
C ALA A 358 -21.91 21.54 7.74
N ASP A 359 -22.67 20.52 8.14
CA ASP A 359 -22.50 19.70 9.34
C ASP A 359 -21.44 18.59 9.19
N GLN A 360 -20.82 18.49 8.01
CA GLN A 360 -19.74 17.56 7.70
C GLN A 360 -18.42 18.29 7.40
N ALA A 361 -18.36 19.61 7.63
CA ALA A 361 -17.15 20.39 7.50
C ALA A 361 -16.18 20.09 8.66
N TYR A 362 -14.89 20.09 8.38
CA TYR A 362 -13.83 19.83 9.35
C TYR A 362 -12.56 20.57 8.98
N ILE A 363 -11.57 20.48 9.86
CA ILE A 363 -10.24 21.06 9.63
C ILE A 363 -9.25 19.92 9.40
N ALA A 364 -8.50 20.05 8.32
CA ALA A 364 -7.28 19.29 8.08
C ALA A 364 -6.08 20.22 8.26
N ASP A 365 -5.13 19.78 9.07
CA ASP A 365 -3.83 20.42 9.26
C ASP A 365 -2.75 19.63 8.52
N ALA A 366 -1.76 20.33 8.00
CA ALA A 366 -0.54 19.78 7.44
C ALA A 366 0.64 20.26 8.30
N ILE A 367 1.24 19.34 9.05
CA ILE A 367 2.39 19.61 9.90
C ILE A 367 3.62 19.34 9.05
N SER A 368 4.18 20.40 8.45
CA SER A 368 5.14 20.29 7.36
C SER A 368 6.46 21.02 7.62
N GLY A 369 7.57 20.43 7.15
CA GLY A 369 8.92 20.98 7.21
C GLY A 369 9.56 21.04 5.82
N LEU A 370 10.13 22.19 5.49
CA LEU A 370 10.93 22.41 4.29
C LEU A 370 12.41 22.16 4.58
N THR A 371 13.11 21.53 3.65
CA THR A 371 14.56 21.25 3.70
C THR A 371 15.22 21.70 2.42
N SER A 372 16.36 22.39 2.50
CA SER A 372 17.09 22.84 1.30
C SER A 372 17.67 21.65 0.54
N LEU A 373 17.33 21.52 -0.74
CA LEU A 373 17.96 20.58 -1.65
C LEU A 373 19.15 21.22 -2.36
N THR A 374 20.08 20.36 -2.79
CA THR A 374 21.25 20.74 -3.59
C THR A 374 21.19 20.06 -4.97
N ARG A 375 22.10 20.46 -5.86
CA ARG A 375 22.25 19.85 -7.19
C ARG A 375 22.49 18.33 -7.17
N THR A 376 23.09 17.75 -6.12
CA THR A 376 23.40 16.31 -6.08
C THR A 376 22.15 15.46 -6.10
N HIS A 377 21.09 15.87 -5.38
CA HIS A 377 19.79 15.20 -5.31
C HIS A 377 19.10 14.96 -6.67
N PHE A 378 19.52 15.68 -7.71
CA PHE A 378 19.00 15.60 -9.09
C PHE A 378 19.94 14.88 -10.06
N HIS A 379 21.13 14.48 -9.61
CA HIS A 379 22.18 13.89 -10.46
C HIS A 379 22.77 12.59 -9.88
N GLU A 380 22.70 12.41 -8.57
CA GLU A 380 23.20 11.30 -7.77
C GLU A 380 22.03 10.68 -6.99
N TYR A 381 22.22 9.47 -6.47
CA TYR A 381 21.24 8.79 -5.63
C TYR A 381 21.41 9.24 -4.17
N HIS A 382 20.28 9.48 -3.50
CA HIS A 382 20.19 9.91 -2.10
C HIS A 382 19.13 9.08 -1.36
N ASN A 383 19.40 8.76 -0.08
CA ASN A 383 18.50 7.97 0.75
C ASN A 383 17.45 8.87 1.39
N TYR A 384 16.17 8.59 1.14
CA TYR A 384 15.03 9.28 1.73
C TYR A 384 14.25 8.33 2.62
N LYS A 385 14.13 8.66 3.91
CA LYS A 385 13.74 7.70 4.94
C LYS A 385 12.76 8.29 5.94
N LEU A 386 11.78 7.47 6.35
CA LEU A 386 10.85 7.75 7.44
C LEU A 386 10.99 6.66 8.50
N GLU A 387 11.26 7.06 9.74
CA GLU A 387 11.04 6.23 10.93
C GLU A 387 9.69 6.60 11.56
N TRP A 388 8.78 5.64 11.60
CA TRP A 388 7.41 5.78 12.09
C TRP A 388 7.15 4.78 13.22
N VAL A 389 6.96 5.30 14.43
CA VAL A 389 6.54 4.53 15.60
C VAL A 389 5.11 4.95 15.97
N PRO A 390 4.09 4.11 15.70
CA PRO A 390 2.71 4.37 16.10
C PRO A 390 2.54 4.43 17.63
N PRO A 391 1.45 5.03 18.14
CA PRO A 391 1.12 4.95 19.56
C PRO A 391 0.77 3.50 19.95
N PRO A 392 1.14 3.03 21.16
CA PRO A 392 0.83 1.67 21.61
C PRO A 392 -0.68 1.44 21.77
N PRO A 393 -1.21 0.22 21.55
CA PRO A 393 -2.65 -0.05 21.52
C PRO A 393 -3.42 0.20 22.83
N THR A 394 -2.74 0.27 23.98
CA THR A 394 -3.37 0.41 25.30
C THR A 394 -3.10 1.78 25.90
N ARG A 395 -4.16 2.53 26.22
CA ARG A 395 -4.09 3.68 27.15
C ARG A 395 -3.71 3.19 28.55
N GLY A 396 -2.42 3.21 28.85
CA GLY A 396 -1.85 2.95 30.17
C GLY A 396 -0.47 3.59 30.27
N ASP A 397 -0.26 4.37 31.32
CA ASP A 397 0.89 5.28 31.43
C ASP A 397 2.23 4.55 31.64
N ALA A 398 3.18 4.69 30.70
CA ALA A 398 4.64 4.84 30.91
C ALA A 398 5.47 4.58 29.63
N GLY A 399 5.60 5.57 28.73
CA GLY A 399 6.53 5.50 27.59
C GLY A 399 6.35 6.65 26.58
N PRO A 400 7.35 6.91 25.70
CA PRO A 400 7.19 7.82 24.58
C PRO A 400 6.04 7.34 23.68
N ARG A 401 5.13 8.24 23.33
CA ARG A 401 3.79 7.92 22.78
C ARG A 401 3.77 7.64 21.26
N GLY A 402 4.92 7.31 20.68
CA GLY A 402 5.14 7.24 19.24
C GLY A 402 5.72 8.53 18.65
N HIS A 403 6.26 8.42 17.43
CA HIS A 403 6.94 9.50 16.71
C HIS A 403 6.96 9.26 15.20
N LEU A 404 7.23 10.34 14.46
CA LEU A 404 7.62 10.33 13.05
C LEU A 404 8.92 11.14 12.92
N LYS A 405 9.96 10.56 12.31
CA LYS A 405 11.25 11.21 12.03
C LYS A 405 11.61 10.98 10.56
N TRP A 406 11.88 12.07 9.84
CA TRP A 406 12.29 12.05 8.43
C TRP A 406 13.79 12.27 8.34
N TYR A 407 14.44 11.55 7.42
CA TYR A 407 15.88 11.62 7.19
C TYR A 407 16.21 11.73 5.71
N ILE A 408 17.28 12.46 5.41
CA ILE A 408 17.97 12.45 4.12
C ILE A 408 19.42 12.05 4.40
N ASP A 409 19.91 11.00 3.75
CA ASP A 409 21.27 10.46 3.93
C ASP A 409 21.64 10.21 5.42
N ASP A 410 20.71 9.64 6.17
CA ASP A 410 20.76 9.40 7.63
C ASP A 410 20.81 10.66 8.53
N GLU A 411 20.73 11.88 7.98
CA GLU A 411 20.57 13.12 8.76
C GLU A 411 19.08 13.48 8.94
N MET A 412 18.64 13.72 10.19
CA MET A 412 17.23 14.01 10.51
C MET A 412 16.84 15.42 10.08
N VAL A 413 15.83 15.55 9.22
CA VAL A 413 15.37 16.83 8.65
C VAL A 413 14.10 17.38 9.32
N LEU A 414 13.18 16.50 9.70
CA LEU A 414 11.96 16.81 10.46
C LEU A 414 11.74 15.73 11.53
N GLY A 415 11.25 16.13 12.70
CA GLY A 415 10.77 15.22 13.73
C GLY A 415 9.51 15.71 14.43
N ILE A 416 8.50 14.83 14.54
CA ILE A 416 7.24 15.07 15.22
C ILE A 416 7.04 13.96 16.26
N ASP A 417 6.98 14.32 17.53
CA ASP A 417 6.66 13.38 18.62
C ASP A 417 5.15 13.39 18.88
N ALA A 418 4.59 12.28 19.38
CA ALA A 418 3.14 12.20 19.62
C ALA A 418 2.58 13.27 20.56
N GLU A 419 3.39 13.80 21.48
CA GLU A 419 2.98 14.92 22.33
C GLU A 419 2.59 16.17 21.53
N THR A 420 3.24 16.43 20.39
CA THR A 420 2.94 17.56 19.50
C THR A 420 1.49 17.49 19.04
N VAL A 421 1.01 16.32 18.62
CA VAL A 421 -0.34 16.15 18.04
C VAL A 421 -1.42 15.86 19.09
N GLU A 422 -1.10 15.09 20.12
CA GLU A 422 -2.08 14.68 21.14
C GLU A 422 -2.69 15.84 21.93
N LYS A 423 -1.92 16.92 22.14
CA LYS A 423 -2.40 18.17 22.77
C LYS A 423 -3.61 18.77 22.04
N HIS A 424 -3.70 18.56 20.73
CA HIS A 424 -4.77 19.08 19.87
C HIS A 424 -5.86 18.05 19.57
N GLY A 425 -5.69 16.82 20.06
CA GLY A 425 -6.73 15.78 20.06
C GLY A 425 -6.52 14.65 19.07
N THR A 426 -5.68 14.83 18.05
CA THR A 426 -5.21 13.81 17.09
C THR A 426 -4.19 12.85 17.71
N GLN A 427 -3.65 11.93 16.90
CA GLN A 427 -2.58 11.00 17.28
C GLN A 427 -1.63 10.77 16.10
N ILE A 428 -0.41 10.30 16.38
CA ILE A 428 0.48 9.76 15.35
C ILE A 428 -0.25 8.62 14.64
N PRO A 429 -0.17 8.50 13.29
CA PRO A 429 -1.00 7.57 12.56
C PRO A 429 -0.76 6.12 12.98
N ASN A 430 -1.83 5.33 13.01
CA ASN A 430 -1.81 3.88 13.29
C ASN A 430 -2.64 3.06 12.30
N GLU A 431 -3.19 3.71 11.27
CA GLU A 431 -3.86 3.05 10.14
C GLU A 431 -2.83 2.28 9.29
N PRO A 432 -3.15 1.08 8.76
CA PRO A 432 -2.33 0.42 7.75
C PRO A 432 -2.22 1.28 6.49
N SER A 433 -1.01 1.68 6.14
CA SER A 433 -0.74 2.57 5.01
C SER A 433 -0.01 1.87 3.88
N TYR A 434 -0.23 2.34 2.66
CA TYR A 434 0.41 1.82 1.44
C TYR A 434 1.33 2.87 0.81
N VAL A 435 2.29 2.42 0.02
CA VAL A 435 3.34 3.25 -0.58
C VAL A 435 2.86 3.87 -1.89
N ILE A 436 3.24 5.12 -2.16
CA ILE A 436 2.99 5.83 -3.42
C ILE A 436 4.29 6.51 -3.89
N LEU A 437 4.59 6.33 -5.18
CA LEU A 437 5.70 6.96 -5.90
C LEU A 437 5.14 7.60 -7.18
N ASN A 438 5.34 8.90 -7.38
CA ASN A 438 4.89 9.58 -8.59
C ASN A 438 5.78 10.77 -8.99
N THR A 439 5.53 11.29 -10.18
CA THR A 439 5.96 12.64 -10.56
C THR A 439 4.78 13.37 -11.16
N ALA A 440 4.23 14.34 -10.42
CA ALA A 440 3.20 15.25 -10.91
C ALA A 440 3.84 16.44 -11.67
N VAL A 441 3.01 17.23 -12.33
CA VAL A 441 3.35 18.52 -12.93
C VAL A 441 2.19 19.45 -12.58
N SER A 442 2.39 20.51 -11.80
CA SER A 442 1.29 21.42 -11.42
C SER A 442 1.61 22.86 -11.78
N SER A 443 0.64 23.56 -12.36
CA SER A 443 0.67 25.02 -12.54
C SER A 443 0.78 25.80 -11.21
N SER A 444 0.56 25.13 -10.09
CA SER A 444 0.73 25.67 -8.73
C SER A 444 2.03 25.22 -8.03
N TRP A 445 2.96 24.58 -8.72
CA TRP A 445 4.17 23.99 -8.11
C TRP A 445 5.41 24.26 -8.97
N GLY A 446 6.22 25.25 -8.57
CA GLY A 446 7.41 25.68 -9.31
C GLY A 446 7.15 26.30 -10.70
N PHE A 447 5.88 26.54 -11.06
CA PHE A 447 5.48 27.38 -12.20
C PHE A 447 5.45 28.87 -11.80
N PRO A 448 5.50 29.82 -12.76
CA PRO A 448 5.53 31.25 -12.45
C PRO A 448 4.26 31.75 -11.74
N ASP A 449 4.39 32.10 -10.46
CA ASP A 449 3.36 32.74 -9.64
C ASP A 449 3.97 33.97 -8.92
N PRO A 450 3.46 35.21 -9.12
CA PRO A 450 2.34 35.59 -9.98
C PRO A 450 2.62 35.39 -11.47
N CYS A 451 1.54 35.17 -12.24
CA CYS A 451 1.58 35.09 -13.70
C CYS A 451 2.36 36.28 -14.31
N PRO A 452 3.36 36.05 -15.19
CA PRO A 452 4.21 37.12 -15.72
C PRO A 452 3.43 38.17 -16.52
N SER A 453 3.90 39.42 -16.46
CA SER A 453 3.24 40.54 -17.13
C SER A 453 3.18 40.34 -18.65
N GLY A 454 1.96 40.36 -19.20
CA GLY A 454 1.71 40.12 -20.63
C GLY A 454 1.44 38.65 -21.00
N CYS A 455 1.44 37.73 -20.04
CA CYS A 455 1.06 36.33 -20.24
C CYS A 455 -0.42 36.06 -19.98
N ASP A 456 -0.97 35.10 -20.73
CA ASP A 456 -2.23 34.44 -20.43
C ASP A 456 -1.92 33.07 -19.82
N CYS A 457 -1.79 33.01 -18.48
CA CYS A 457 -1.46 31.77 -17.75
C CYS A 457 -2.64 30.79 -17.65
N ALA A 458 -3.37 30.63 -18.76
CA ALA A 458 -4.43 29.65 -18.96
C ALA A 458 -3.96 28.40 -19.73
N CYS A 459 -2.71 28.39 -20.23
CA CYS A 459 -2.15 27.29 -21.01
C CYS A 459 -0.73 26.92 -20.57
N TYR A 460 -0.46 25.62 -20.56
CA TYR A 460 0.82 25.02 -20.14
C TYR A 460 1.30 23.94 -21.13
N ASP A 461 1.09 24.12 -22.44
CA ASP A 461 1.57 23.18 -23.47
C ASP A 461 2.96 23.58 -23.99
N CYS A 462 3.95 22.70 -23.84
CA CYS A 462 5.29 22.89 -24.40
C CYS A 462 5.33 22.98 -25.93
N LYS A 463 4.30 22.51 -26.63
CA LYS A 463 4.21 22.51 -28.09
C LYS A 463 3.59 23.79 -28.67
N ASP A 464 2.97 24.63 -27.85
CA ASP A 464 2.42 25.92 -28.25
C ASP A 464 3.27 27.09 -27.71
N PRO A 465 3.98 27.85 -28.57
CA PRO A 465 4.76 29.01 -28.16
C PRO A 465 3.97 30.10 -27.42
N ALA A 466 2.65 30.17 -27.57
CA ALA A 466 1.82 31.11 -26.81
C ALA A 466 1.77 30.77 -25.31
N CYS A 467 1.96 29.49 -24.96
CA CYS A 467 1.90 28.99 -23.59
C CYS A 467 3.26 29.06 -22.87
N HIS A 468 4.36 29.21 -23.62
CA HIS A 468 5.73 29.16 -23.08
C HIS A 468 6.01 30.18 -21.98
N CYS A 469 5.36 31.34 -21.99
CA CYS A 469 5.63 32.37 -20.98
C CYS A 469 4.93 32.11 -19.63
N ALA A 470 4.01 31.15 -19.58
CA ALA A 470 3.44 30.60 -18.34
C ALA A 470 4.17 29.35 -17.84
N ILE A 471 5.24 28.90 -18.52
CA ILE A 471 6.01 27.68 -18.20
C ILE A 471 7.42 28.10 -17.73
N PRO A 472 8.03 27.45 -16.72
CA PRO A 472 9.40 27.76 -16.32
C PRO A 472 10.42 27.64 -17.45
N SER A 473 11.33 28.62 -17.53
CA SER A 473 12.34 28.67 -18.58
C SER A 473 13.20 27.40 -18.59
N GLY A 474 13.24 26.72 -19.74
CA GLY A 474 13.96 25.47 -19.92
C GLY A 474 13.20 24.20 -19.54
N PHE A 475 12.04 24.27 -18.88
CA PHE A 475 11.25 23.09 -18.46
C PHE A 475 10.98 22.12 -19.61
N CYS A 476 10.48 22.64 -20.74
CA CYS A 476 10.20 21.83 -21.92
C CYS A 476 11.44 21.14 -22.52
N ASN A 477 12.63 21.71 -22.31
CA ASN A 477 13.90 21.14 -22.79
C ASN A 477 14.42 20.02 -21.87
N MET A 478 13.88 19.88 -20.65
CA MET A 478 14.22 18.80 -19.72
C MET A 478 13.39 17.53 -19.94
N LEU A 479 12.36 17.57 -20.79
CA LEU A 479 11.50 16.42 -21.04
C LEU A 479 12.04 15.62 -22.25
N PRO A 480 12.12 14.28 -22.18
CA PRO A 480 11.70 13.40 -21.09
C PRO A 480 12.60 13.49 -19.84
N SER A 481 11.96 13.48 -18.67
CA SER A 481 12.63 13.49 -17.36
C SER A 481 12.30 12.22 -16.57
N TYR A 482 13.19 11.78 -15.68
CA TYR A 482 13.16 10.46 -15.05
C TYR A 482 13.36 10.57 -13.53
N PHE A 483 12.34 10.21 -12.75
CA PHE A 483 12.50 9.96 -11.32
C PHE A 483 12.95 8.51 -11.18
N MET A 484 14.18 8.30 -10.71
CA MET A 484 14.82 7.00 -10.65
C MET A 484 14.89 6.53 -9.20
N ILE A 485 14.39 5.33 -8.91
CA ILE A 485 14.41 4.70 -7.59
C ILE A 485 15.18 3.39 -7.71
N ASP A 486 16.30 3.28 -7.01
CA ASP A 486 17.16 2.09 -6.97
C ASP A 486 16.49 0.94 -6.22
N HIS A 487 15.97 1.23 -5.02
CA HIS A 487 15.22 0.27 -4.21
C HIS A 487 14.14 0.94 -3.35
N VAL A 488 13.17 0.13 -2.92
CA VAL A 488 12.24 0.45 -1.82
C VAL A 488 12.41 -0.63 -0.75
N ARG A 489 12.59 -0.24 0.51
CA ARG A 489 12.74 -1.19 1.63
C ARG A 489 11.91 -0.75 2.84
N VAL A 490 11.25 -1.71 3.48
CA VAL A 490 10.47 -1.50 4.72
C VAL A 490 10.96 -2.48 5.78
N TYR A 491 11.17 -1.98 7.00
CA TYR A 491 11.69 -2.71 8.15
C TYR A 491 10.79 -2.51 9.37
N GLN A 492 10.67 -3.51 10.24
CA GLN A 492 9.92 -3.41 11.49
C GLN A 492 10.70 -3.98 12.68
N ASN A 493 10.50 -3.39 13.86
CA ASN A 493 11.00 -3.92 15.12
C ASN A 493 10.03 -5.01 15.60
N LYS A 494 10.44 -6.29 15.53
CA LYS A 494 9.60 -7.43 15.94
C LYS A 494 9.18 -7.43 17.41
N ASN A 495 9.80 -6.60 18.25
CA ASN A 495 9.44 -6.47 19.66
C ASN A 495 8.40 -5.36 19.90
N ASP A 496 8.06 -4.57 18.88
CA ASP A 496 7.05 -3.52 18.97
C ASP A 496 5.69 -4.02 18.47
N SER A 497 4.76 -4.25 19.40
CA SER A 497 3.39 -4.70 19.10
C SER A 497 2.48 -3.64 18.45
N SER A 498 2.94 -2.39 18.30
CA SER A 498 2.23 -1.36 17.53
C SER A 498 2.45 -1.52 16.01
N MET A 499 3.50 -2.22 15.61
CA MET A 499 3.86 -2.44 14.21
C MET A 499 3.17 -3.68 13.63
N SER A 500 2.79 -3.61 12.35
CA SER A 500 2.18 -4.75 11.65
C SER A 500 2.30 -4.66 10.13
N ILE A 501 2.13 -5.81 9.46
CA ILE A 501 2.09 -5.95 8.01
C ILE A 501 0.63 -6.21 7.61
N GLY A 502 0.25 -5.89 6.38
CA GLY A 502 -1.03 -6.25 5.81
C GLY A 502 -2.02 -5.09 5.74
N CYS A 503 -2.93 -5.17 4.77
CA CYS A 503 -3.90 -4.11 4.46
C CYS A 503 -5.23 -4.23 5.25
N ASP A 504 -5.48 -5.41 5.83
CA ASP A 504 -6.69 -5.79 6.57
C ASP A 504 -6.26 -6.59 7.81
N ILE A 505 -5.91 -5.87 8.89
CA ILE A 505 -5.37 -6.47 10.11
C ILE A 505 -6.43 -6.51 11.22
N PRO A 506 -6.34 -7.44 12.20
CA PRO A 506 -7.39 -7.62 13.21
C PRO A 506 -7.64 -6.42 14.12
N SER A 507 -6.70 -5.48 14.23
CA SER A 507 -6.87 -4.21 14.97
C SER A 507 -7.49 -3.09 14.12
N HIS A 508 -7.28 -3.14 12.80
CA HIS A 508 -7.67 -2.12 11.83
C HIS A 508 -8.23 -2.79 10.55
N PRO A 509 -9.37 -3.50 10.63
CA PRO A 509 -9.97 -4.12 9.46
C PRO A 509 -10.39 -3.05 8.43
N SER A 510 -10.35 -3.42 7.15
CA SER A 510 -10.65 -2.57 6.00
C SER A 510 -11.29 -3.32 4.82
N LYS A 511 -11.03 -4.63 4.65
CA LYS A 511 -11.41 -5.40 3.45
C LYS A 511 -12.90 -5.39 3.17
N LEU A 512 -13.72 -5.69 4.19
CA LEU A 512 -15.18 -5.70 4.06
C LEU A 512 -15.76 -4.30 3.83
N PHE A 513 -15.13 -3.25 4.38
CA PHE A 513 -15.51 -1.86 4.11
C PHE A 513 -15.22 -1.47 2.65
N ILE A 514 -14.02 -1.78 2.15
CA ILE A 514 -13.61 -1.53 0.77
C ILE A 514 -14.49 -2.34 -0.20
N GLU A 515 -14.81 -3.60 0.09
CA GLU A 515 -15.68 -4.43 -0.74
C GLU A 515 -17.11 -3.88 -0.82
N ALA A 516 -17.70 -3.51 0.32
CA ALA A 516 -19.03 -2.91 0.38
C ALA A 516 -19.09 -1.55 -0.36
N HIS A 517 -18.00 -0.79 -0.31
CA HIS A 517 -17.89 0.53 -0.94
C HIS A 517 -17.11 0.53 -2.25
N ARG A 518 -16.91 -0.63 -2.90
CA ARG A 518 -16.00 -0.80 -4.06
C ARG A 518 -16.18 0.23 -5.18
N TYR A 519 -17.40 0.74 -5.37
CA TYR A 519 -17.73 1.78 -6.34
C TYR A 519 -16.97 3.11 -6.12
N ARG A 520 -16.52 3.40 -4.89
CA ARG A 520 -15.69 4.56 -4.55
C ARG A 520 -14.24 4.41 -5.00
N TYR A 521 -13.79 3.17 -5.17
CA TYR A 521 -12.42 2.77 -5.52
C TYR A 521 -12.28 2.35 -6.99
N MET A 522 -13.27 2.68 -7.84
CA MET A 522 -13.38 2.26 -9.23
C MET A 522 -13.69 3.46 -10.13
N ARG A 523 -13.21 3.42 -11.37
CA ARG A 523 -13.55 4.39 -12.42
C ARG A 523 -14.49 3.75 -13.45
N SER A 524 -15.02 4.57 -14.35
CA SER A 524 -16.00 4.14 -15.34
C SER A 524 -15.40 3.09 -16.29
N GLY A 525 -16.00 1.90 -16.31
CA GLY A 525 -15.53 0.74 -17.10
C GLY A 525 -14.84 -0.35 -16.27
N ASP A 526 -14.43 -0.06 -15.04
CA ASP A 526 -13.85 -1.07 -14.15
C ASP A 526 -14.88 -2.10 -13.70
N LYS A 527 -14.43 -3.34 -13.50
CA LYS A 527 -15.27 -4.44 -12.96
C LYS A 527 -15.08 -4.64 -11.46
N LYS A 528 -13.94 -4.22 -10.93
CA LYS A 528 -13.51 -4.27 -9.52
C LYS A 528 -12.33 -3.31 -9.31
N PRO A 529 -11.96 -2.94 -8.06
CA PRO A 529 -10.93 -1.94 -7.79
C PRO A 529 -9.51 -2.28 -8.28
N LEU A 530 -9.16 -3.58 -8.30
CA LEU A 530 -7.90 -4.13 -8.83
C LEU A 530 -8.21 -5.38 -9.65
N LYS A 531 -7.50 -5.57 -10.77
CA LYS A 531 -7.56 -6.78 -11.59
C LYS A 531 -6.89 -7.95 -10.88
N ASP A 532 -7.21 -9.17 -11.32
CA ASP A 532 -6.46 -10.35 -10.88
C ASP A 532 -5.04 -10.30 -11.42
N LEU A 533 -4.09 -10.76 -10.61
CA LEU A 533 -2.70 -10.97 -11.01
C LEU A 533 -2.65 -11.99 -12.16
N MET A 534 -2.02 -11.59 -13.25
CA MET A 534 -1.74 -12.47 -14.39
C MET A 534 -0.54 -13.36 -14.08
N VAL A 535 -0.66 -14.66 -14.39
CA VAL A 535 0.45 -15.62 -14.30
C VAL A 535 0.79 -16.07 -15.73
N GLY A 536 1.57 -15.26 -16.43
CA GLY A 536 1.83 -15.39 -17.85
C GLY A 536 0.65 -14.95 -18.72
N GLY A 537 0.56 -15.51 -19.93
CA GLY A 537 -0.48 -15.22 -20.91
C GLY A 537 -0.19 -14.04 -21.85
N GLY A 538 0.87 -13.26 -21.59
CA GLY A 538 1.39 -12.24 -22.50
C GLY A 538 1.92 -12.86 -23.80
N LYS A 539 1.90 -12.09 -24.88
CA LYS A 539 2.28 -12.57 -26.22
C LYS A 539 3.80 -12.76 -26.32
N CYS A 540 4.23 -13.85 -26.94
CA CYS A 540 5.63 -14.15 -27.22
C CYS A 540 5.79 -14.78 -28.61
N ASN A 541 6.93 -14.54 -29.25
CA ASN A 541 7.27 -15.12 -30.55
C ASN A 541 8.32 -16.23 -30.44
N ASP A 542 9.13 -16.21 -29.37
CA ASP A 542 10.16 -17.18 -29.03
C ASP A 542 10.34 -17.25 -27.50
N GLU A 543 11.26 -18.07 -27.00
CA GLU A 543 11.52 -18.24 -25.56
C GLU A 543 12.09 -16.98 -24.87
N THR A 544 12.69 -16.03 -25.61
CA THR A 544 13.30 -14.83 -25.01
C THR A 544 12.27 -13.81 -24.53
N GLY A 545 11.09 -13.79 -25.16
CA GLY A 545 10.01 -12.86 -24.83
C GLY A 545 9.32 -13.10 -23.48
N CYS A 546 9.68 -14.15 -22.74
CA CYS A 546 9.01 -14.57 -21.50
C CYS A 546 9.89 -14.53 -20.25
N HIS A 547 11.05 -13.85 -20.28
CA HIS A 547 11.97 -13.67 -19.14
C HIS A 547 12.19 -14.94 -18.29
N ARG A 548 11.43 -15.12 -17.20
CA ARG A 548 11.47 -16.29 -16.29
C ARG A 548 10.29 -17.24 -16.57
N GLY A 549 10.18 -17.64 -17.82
CA GLY A 549 9.03 -18.36 -18.37
C GLY A 549 9.31 -18.90 -19.76
N LYS A 550 8.40 -19.72 -20.27
CA LYS A 550 8.52 -20.37 -21.59
C LYS A 550 7.40 -19.94 -22.52
N CYS A 551 7.73 -19.72 -23.78
CA CYS A 551 6.73 -19.41 -24.79
C CYS A 551 6.00 -20.68 -25.23
N HIS A 552 4.71 -20.76 -24.93
CA HIS A 552 3.86 -21.90 -25.25
C HIS A 552 2.65 -21.44 -26.09
N TRP A 553 2.59 -21.89 -27.34
CA TRP A 553 1.56 -21.48 -28.32
C TRP A 553 1.41 -19.96 -28.46
N GLY A 554 2.54 -19.24 -28.49
CA GLY A 554 2.56 -17.77 -28.62
C GLY A 554 2.18 -17.01 -27.34
N LYS A 555 2.09 -17.69 -26.19
CA LYS A 555 1.85 -17.08 -24.88
C LYS A 555 2.87 -17.50 -23.83
N CYS A 556 3.26 -16.60 -22.95
CA CYS A 556 4.17 -16.92 -21.86
C CYS A 556 3.50 -17.82 -20.81
N LYS A 557 4.25 -18.81 -20.33
CA LYS A 557 3.93 -19.61 -19.15
C LYS A 557 5.08 -19.47 -18.17
N CYS A 558 4.82 -18.88 -17.01
CA CYS A 558 5.86 -18.59 -16.02
C CYS A 558 6.37 -19.85 -15.32
N GLU A 559 7.62 -19.77 -14.87
CA GLU A 559 8.19 -20.75 -13.95
C GLU A 559 7.66 -20.52 -12.52
N GLU A 560 7.87 -21.50 -11.63
CA GLU A 560 7.41 -21.39 -10.24
C GLU A 560 8.06 -20.19 -9.54
N GLY A 561 7.26 -19.41 -8.81
CA GLY A 561 7.71 -18.16 -8.17
C GLY A 561 7.76 -16.94 -9.08
N TRP A 562 7.30 -17.00 -10.33
CA TRP A 562 7.25 -15.86 -11.26
C TRP A 562 5.85 -15.59 -11.82
N VAL A 563 5.52 -14.31 -12.00
CA VAL A 563 4.21 -13.79 -12.38
C VAL A 563 4.31 -12.55 -13.30
N GLY A 564 3.16 -12.02 -13.67
CA GLY A 564 2.98 -11.00 -14.69
C GLY A 564 2.82 -11.60 -16.09
N PRO A 565 2.35 -10.83 -17.08
CA PRO A 565 2.07 -11.33 -18.43
C PRO A 565 3.30 -11.91 -19.12
N LEU A 566 4.49 -11.36 -18.85
CA LEU A 566 5.78 -11.76 -19.43
C LEU A 566 6.73 -12.39 -18.40
N CYS A 567 6.23 -12.79 -17.23
CA CYS A 567 7.01 -13.47 -16.18
C CYS A 567 8.22 -12.65 -15.70
N GLN A 568 7.98 -11.37 -15.40
CA GLN A 568 8.99 -10.37 -15.04
C GLN A 568 8.99 -10.01 -13.55
N SER A 569 7.94 -10.37 -12.81
CA SER A 569 7.83 -10.07 -11.38
C SER A 569 7.92 -11.36 -10.57
N THR A 570 8.65 -11.32 -9.46
CA THR A 570 8.64 -12.42 -8.48
C THR A 570 7.27 -12.50 -7.82
N HIS A 571 6.81 -13.71 -7.50
CA HIS A 571 5.52 -13.90 -6.84
C HIS A 571 5.62 -13.44 -5.38
N LYS A 572 5.02 -12.28 -5.07
CA LYS A 572 4.89 -11.73 -3.73
C LYS A 572 3.52 -12.07 -3.14
N PHE A 573 3.44 -12.29 -1.83
CA PHE A 573 2.21 -12.60 -1.12
C PHE A 573 2.36 -12.23 0.36
N ASP A 574 1.23 -11.99 1.03
CA ASP A 574 1.20 -11.86 2.48
C ASP A 574 1.41 -13.24 3.12
N ASP A 575 2.52 -13.41 3.82
CA ASP A 575 2.81 -14.63 4.58
C ASP A 575 2.04 -14.66 5.91
N ILE A 576 1.46 -13.53 6.33
CA ILE A 576 0.60 -13.43 7.51
C ILE A 576 -0.87 -13.44 7.08
N SER A 577 -1.51 -14.60 7.18
CA SER A 577 -2.96 -14.68 7.02
C SER A 577 -3.67 -14.25 8.31
N TYR A 578 -4.17 -13.02 8.32
CA TYR A 578 -5.05 -12.49 9.38
C TYR A 578 -6.50 -12.97 9.27
N GLU A 579 -6.84 -13.70 8.20
CA GLU A 579 -8.13 -14.35 8.07
C GLU A 579 -8.23 -15.53 9.05
N GLU A 580 -8.97 -15.37 10.15
CA GLU A 580 -9.75 -16.51 10.62
C GLU A 580 -10.67 -16.92 9.47
N HIS A 581 -10.45 -18.13 8.93
CA HIS A 581 -11.39 -18.73 7.97
C HIS A 581 -12.74 -18.95 8.66
N VAL A 582 -13.59 -17.93 8.63
CA VAL A 582 -15.02 -18.07 8.90
C VAL A 582 -15.59 -18.93 7.78
N ASP A 583 -15.59 -20.23 8.04
CA ASP A 583 -16.17 -21.26 7.17
C ASP A 583 -17.67 -21.01 7.02
N LEU A 584 -18.01 -20.20 6.02
CA LEU A 584 -19.37 -19.92 5.56
C LEU A 584 -19.93 -21.04 4.67
N SER A 585 -19.24 -22.19 4.56
CA SER A 585 -19.94 -23.38 4.09
C SER A 585 -21.12 -23.63 5.03
N PRO A 586 -22.30 -24.04 4.52
CA PRO A 586 -23.40 -24.40 5.37
C PRO A 586 -22.99 -25.66 6.13
N ARG A 587 -22.41 -25.49 7.32
CA ARG A 587 -22.22 -26.58 8.30
C ARG A 587 -23.55 -27.31 8.33
N PRO A 588 -23.60 -28.61 7.94
CA PRO A 588 -24.86 -29.30 7.83
C PRO A 588 -25.52 -29.20 9.19
N ILE A 589 -26.70 -28.55 9.22
CA ILE A 589 -27.47 -28.41 10.46
C ILE A 589 -27.56 -29.82 11.00
N ALA A 590 -26.92 -30.05 12.15
CA ALA A 590 -26.95 -31.33 12.81
C ALA A 590 -28.38 -31.49 13.32
N VAL A 591 -29.26 -31.96 12.43
CA VAL A 591 -30.65 -32.30 12.71
C VAL A 591 -30.56 -33.24 13.91
N PRO A 592 -30.94 -32.79 15.12
CA PRO A 592 -30.65 -33.55 16.33
C PRO A 592 -31.21 -34.96 16.14
N VAL A 593 -30.47 -35.98 16.57
CA VAL A 593 -30.75 -37.39 16.25
C VAL A 593 -32.22 -37.78 16.53
N VAL A 594 -32.85 -37.11 17.49
CA VAL A 594 -34.30 -37.11 17.78
C VAL A 594 -35.18 -36.90 16.53
N LEU A 595 -34.91 -35.89 15.68
CA LEU A 595 -35.69 -35.60 14.48
C LEU A 595 -35.50 -36.65 13.38
N GLN A 596 -34.29 -37.21 13.22
CA GLN A 596 -34.07 -38.35 12.32
C GLN A 596 -34.78 -39.61 12.83
N ALA A 597 -34.78 -39.84 14.15
CA ALA A 597 -35.51 -40.95 14.77
C ALA A 597 -37.04 -40.81 14.58
N ILE A 598 -37.60 -39.61 14.74
CA ILE A 598 -39.03 -39.33 14.48
C ILE A 598 -39.38 -39.62 13.01
N GLY A 599 -38.56 -39.17 12.06
CA GLY A 599 -38.73 -39.49 10.64
C GLY A 599 -38.73 -40.99 10.36
N GLY A 600 -37.77 -41.73 10.94
CA GLY A 600 -37.67 -43.19 10.82
C GLY A 600 -38.90 -43.92 11.38
N VAL A 601 -39.41 -43.50 12.55
CA VAL A 601 -40.62 -44.08 13.16
C VAL A 601 -41.85 -43.83 12.29
N ILE A 602 -42.01 -42.63 11.71
CA ILE A 602 -43.14 -42.33 10.82
C ILE A 602 -43.10 -43.22 9.56
N VAL A 603 -41.92 -43.38 8.94
CA VAL A 603 -41.76 -44.26 7.76
C VAL A 603 -42.08 -45.71 8.11
N LEU A 604 -41.61 -46.22 9.26
CA LEU A 604 -41.92 -47.58 9.72
C LEU A 604 -43.42 -47.78 10.02
N LEU A 605 -44.10 -46.77 10.58
CA LEU A 605 -45.56 -46.82 10.80
C LEU A 605 -46.34 -46.83 9.49
N VAL A 606 -45.95 -46.02 8.50
CA VAL A 606 -46.57 -46.00 7.16
C VAL A 606 -46.36 -47.34 6.45
N LEU A 607 -45.13 -47.87 6.42
CA LEU A 607 -44.83 -49.18 5.84
C LEU A 607 -45.57 -50.32 6.57
N GLY A 608 -45.66 -50.26 7.90
CA GLY A 608 -46.43 -51.20 8.72
C GLY A 608 -47.92 -51.19 8.38
N MET A 609 -48.54 -50.01 8.30
CA MET A 609 -49.93 -49.86 7.88
C MET A 609 -50.15 -50.36 6.44
N SER A 610 -49.26 -50.02 5.49
CA SER A 610 -49.32 -50.53 4.11
C SER A 610 -49.22 -52.05 4.04
N PHE A 611 -48.38 -52.68 4.87
CA PHE A 611 -48.26 -54.13 4.94
C PHE A 611 -49.49 -54.81 5.56
N VAL A 612 -50.11 -54.21 6.57
CA VAL A 612 -51.37 -54.68 7.16
C VAL A 612 -52.52 -54.57 6.16
N LEU A 613 -52.65 -53.44 5.46
CA LEU A 613 -53.61 -53.25 4.37
C LEU A 613 -53.38 -54.26 3.24
N GLY A 614 -52.13 -54.47 2.81
CA GLY A 614 -51.78 -55.48 1.81
C GLY A 614 -52.16 -56.90 2.24
N ARG A 615 -51.96 -57.27 3.51
CA ARG A 615 -52.39 -58.55 4.06
C ARG A 615 -53.91 -58.69 4.15
N GLN A 616 -54.65 -57.62 4.49
CA GLN A 616 -56.11 -57.66 4.48
C GLN A 616 -56.64 -57.83 3.04
N LEU A 617 -56.16 -57.03 2.09
CA LEU A 617 -56.54 -57.12 0.67
C LEU A 617 -56.19 -58.49 0.04
N SER A 618 -55.10 -59.12 0.49
CA SER A 618 -54.73 -60.48 0.09
C SER A 618 -55.71 -61.53 0.64
N LYS A 619 -56.18 -61.39 1.89
CA LYS A 619 -57.23 -62.26 2.45
C LYS A 619 -58.56 -62.12 1.71
N THR A 620 -59.02 -60.89 1.42
CA THR A 620 -60.25 -60.69 0.63
C THR A 620 -60.13 -61.24 -0.78
N LYS A 621 -58.99 -61.05 -1.47
CA LYS A 621 -58.74 -61.70 -2.78
C LYS A 621 -58.70 -63.23 -2.70
N GLY A 622 -58.21 -63.80 -1.60
CA GLY A 622 -58.25 -65.24 -1.35
C GLY A 622 -59.68 -65.77 -1.28
N GLN A 623 -60.52 -65.17 -0.44
CA GLN A 623 -61.93 -65.55 -0.30
C GLN A 623 -62.70 -65.39 -1.61
N TYR A 624 -62.55 -64.25 -2.30
CA TYR A 624 -63.21 -64.00 -3.59
C TYR A 624 -62.82 -65.02 -4.67
N ARG A 625 -61.60 -65.56 -4.62
CA ARG A 625 -61.11 -66.58 -5.55
C ARG A 625 -61.65 -67.98 -5.23
N GLU A 626 -61.85 -68.32 -3.95
CA GLU A 626 -62.53 -69.58 -3.59
C GLU A 626 -64.03 -69.54 -3.92
N ASP A 627 -64.72 -68.42 -3.72
CA ASP A 627 -66.13 -68.28 -4.09
C ASP A 627 -66.35 -68.37 -5.62
N LEU A 628 -65.43 -67.80 -6.41
CA LEU A 628 -65.42 -67.96 -7.88
C LEU A 628 -65.16 -69.41 -8.33
N LEU A 629 -64.39 -70.19 -7.57
CA LEU A 629 -64.11 -71.59 -7.88
C LEU A 629 -65.22 -72.54 -7.39
N ARG A 630 -65.96 -72.20 -6.33
CA ARG A 630 -67.13 -72.96 -5.87
C ARG A 630 -68.33 -72.84 -6.80
N ASN A 631 -68.48 -71.70 -7.50
CA ASN A 631 -69.58 -71.48 -8.45
C ASN A 631 -69.29 -72.01 -9.87
N ALA A 632 -68.13 -72.64 -10.11
CA ALA A 632 -67.79 -73.28 -11.38
C ALA A 632 -68.11 -74.80 -11.34
N SER A 633 -69.38 -75.16 -11.47
CA SER A 633 -69.84 -76.56 -11.68
C SER A 633 -70.36 -76.79 -13.11
N PRO A 634 -70.26 -78.02 -13.65
CA PRO A 634 -70.18 -78.21 -15.11
C PRO A 634 -71.52 -78.55 -15.80
N LEU A 635 -71.75 -77.87 -16.93
CA LEU A 635 -72.73 -78.19 -17.98
C LEU A 635 -72.04 -77.86 -19.31
N ALA A 636 -72.01 -78.68 -20.36
CA ALA A 636 -72.38 -80.07 -20.57
C ALA A 636 -71.45 -80.61 -21.71
N GLY A 637 -71.32 -81.89 -22.05
CA GLY A 637 -72.21 -83.03 -21.79
C GLY A 637 -73.20 -83.23 -22.94
N MET A 638 -72.84 -84.05 -23.94
CA MET A 638 -73.67 -84.47 -25.09
C MET A 638 -74.03 -83.36 -26.11
N MET A 639 -74.38 -83.63 -27.38
CA MET A 639 -74.12 -84.72 -28.34
C MET A 639 -74.66 -84.23 -29.70
N ARG A 640 -73.96 -84.57 -30.80
CA ARG A 640 -74.41 -84.42 -32.21
C ARG A 640 -74.58 -83.00 -32.75
#